data_AF-A0A536KNZ6-F1
#
_entry.id   AF-A0A536KNZ6-F1
#
_cell.length_a   1.000
_cell.length_b   1.000
_cell.length_c   1.000
_cell.angle_alpha   90.00
_cell.angle_beta   90.00
_cell.angle_gamma   90.00
#
_symmetry.space_group_name_H-M   'P 1'
#
loop_
_entity.id
_entity.type
_entity.pdbx_description
1 polymer ?
#
loop_
_entity_poly.entity_id
_entity_poly.type
_entity_poly.pdbx_seq_one_letter_code
_entity_poly.pdbx_strand_id
1 'polypeptide(L)'
;MSAAREIEDIQRQLVRHQHDHPPVRDLNREADRRLTTAQRLGDDFARLVGSWTFVVIQVVLTLAWLGLNALSLVNHWDGYPFQLLNLVMSLEAALWISIALMALNRLADRDRLRAQHDYEVDVKTEEEMRTLMTHLEVQDDVLLQVLHRLDRIDRDLRRMARRMGIGEDGEGTRAG
;
A
#
# COMPACT_ATOMS: atom_id res chain seq x y z
N MET A 1 15.85 -40.05 20.19
CA MET A 1 14.42 -39.64 20.27
C MET A 1 14.16 -38.27 20.92
N SER A 2 15.19 -37.54 21.39
CA SER A 2 15.01 -36.20 22.00
C SER A 2 15.06 -35.06 20.98
N ALA A 3 16.07 -35.07 20.10
CA ALA A 3 16.27 -34.01 19.09
C ALA A 3 15.10 -33.86 18.10
N ALA A 4 14.42 -34.95 17.75
CA ALA A 4 13.25 -34.90 16.87
C ALA A 4 12.06 -34.17 17.52
N ARG A 5 11.90 -34.27 18.85
CA ARG A 5 10.84 -33.58 19.59
C ARG A 5 11.17 -32.09 19.79
N GLU A 6 12.44 -31.74 20.00
CA GLU A 6 12.88 -30.33 20.06
C GLU A 6 12.67 -29.62 18.72
N ILE A 7 13.01 -30.27 17.60
CA ILE A 7 12.76 -29.69 16.27
C ILE A 7 11.27 -29.52 16.01
N GLU A 8 10.45 -30.49 16.43
CA GLU A 8 8.99 -30.41 16.29
C GLU A 8 8.37 -29.32 17.17
N ASP A 9 8.89 -29.08 18.37
CA ASP A 9 8.46 -27.98 19.24
C ASP A 9 8.90 -26.62 18.72
N ILE A 10 10.12 -26.50 18.20
CA ILE A 10 10.60 -25.27 17.56
C ILE A 10 9.79 -24.95 16.30
N GLN A 11 9.46 -25.96 15.48
CA GLN A 11 8.56 -25.77 14.34
C GLN A 11 7.14 -25.39 14.77
N ARG A 12 6.60 -26.02 15.83
CA ARG A 12 5.30 -25.64 16.39
C ARG A 12 5.29 -24.21 16.92
N GLN A 13 6.40 -23.76 17.50
CA GLN A 13 6.55 -22.43 18.06
C GLN A 13 6.69 -21.35 16.97
N LEU A 14 7.35 -21.67 15.84
CA LEU A 14 7.48 -20.80 14.66
C LEU A 14 6.17 -20.69 13.86
N VAL A 15 5.40 -21.77 13.73
CA VAL A 15 4.06 -21.74 13.08
C VAL A 15 3.05 -20.91 13.87
N ARG A 16 3.31 -20.68 15.17
CA ARG A 16 2.44 -19.87 16.04
C ARG A 16 2.59 -18.36 15.83
N HIS A 17 3.59 -17.90 15.07
CA HIS A 17 3.65 -16.51 14.57
C HIS A 17 2.88 -16.40 13.24
N GLN A 18 1.65 -16.90 13.25
CA GLN A 18 0.67 -16.51 12.26
C GLN A 18 0.36 -15.04 12.54
N HIS A 19 0.87 -14.16 11.67
CA HIS A 19 0.61 -12.74 11.76
C HIS A 19 -0.91 -12.51 11.79
N ASP A 20 -1.42 -12.13 12.94
CA ASP A 20 -2.82 -11.77 13.16
C ASP A 20 -2.97 -10.30 12.77
N HIS A 21 -2.87 -10.00 11.47
CA HIS A 21 -3.27 -8.68 11.00
C HIS A 21 -4.80 -8.64 10.97
N PRO A 22 -5.43 -7.61 11.56
CA PRO A 22 -6.86 -7.42 11.41
C PRO A 22 -7.20 -7.44 9.91
N PRO A 23 -8.32 -8.08 9.52
CA PRO A 23 -8.69 -8.20 8.11
C PRO A 23 -8.68 -6.82 7.47
N VAL A 24 -8.06 -6.69 6.29
CA VAL A 24 -7.91 -5.43 5.54
C VAL A 24 -9.23 -4.69 5.61
N ARG A 25 -9.23 -3.62 6.39
CA ARG A 25 -10.44 -2.89 6.74
C ARG A 25 -10.84 -2.11 5.50
N ASP A 26 -11.82 -2.65 4.78
CA ASP A 26 -12.25 -2.11 3.50
C ASP A 26 -12.99 -0.79 3.74
N LEU A 27 -12.24 0.32 3.75
CA LEU A 27 -12.73 1.69 3.97
C LEU A 27 -13.87 2.06 3.01
N ASN A 28 -13.95 1.40 1.84
CA ASN A 28 -15.08 1.56 0.92
C ASN A 28 -16.41 1.06 1.51
N ARG A 29 -16.42 -0.03 2.29
CA ARG A 29 -17.66 -0.60 2.86
C ARG A 29 -18.26 0.22 3.99
N GLU A 30 -17.44 0.93 4.77
CA GLU A 30 -17.93 1.85 5.81
C GLU A 30 -18.49 3.15 5.19
N ALA A 31 -17.90 3.62 4.08
CA ALA A 31 -18.43 4.75 3.30
C ALA A 31 -19.78 4.42 2.65
N ASP A 32 -19.95 3.19 2.13
CA ASP A 32 -21.19 2.75 1.48
C ASP A 32 -22.39 2.63 2.44
N ARG A 33 -22.15 2.35 3.72
CA ARG A 33 -23.23 2.17 4.72
C ARG A 33 -23.92 3.48 5.13
N ARG A 34 -23.38 4.64 4.74
CA ARG A 34 -23.98 5.97 5.01
C ARG A 34 -24.53 6.66 3.75
N LEU A 35 -24.68 5.94 2.64
CA LEU A 35 -25.16 6.55 1.40
C LEU A 35 -26.66 6.87 1.48
N THR A 36 -26.96 8.17 1.50
CA THR A 36 -28.31 8.71 1.25
C THR A 36 -28.79 8.34 -0.15
N THR A 37 -30.11 8.32 -0.38
CA THR A 37 -30.73 7.98 -1.67
C THR A 37 -30.18 8.82 -2.83
N ALA A 38 -29.83 10.08 -2.57
CA ALA A 38 -29.18 10.98 -3.52
C ALA A 38 -27.76 10.53 -3.91
N GLN A 39 -27.01 9.95 -2.98
CA GLN A 39 -25.65 9.46 -3.23
C GLN A 39 -25.66 8.16 -4.06
N ARG A 40 -26.65 7.28 -3.85
CA ARG A 40 -26.86 6.10 -4.70
C ARG A 40 -27.19 6.48 -6.15
N LEU A 41 -28.09 7.45 -6.35
CA LEU A 41 -28.39 8.00 -7.67
C LEU A 41 -27.15 8.61 -8.31
N GLY A 42 -26.32 9.30 -7.54
CA GLY A 42 -25.04 9.86 -8.01
C GLY A 42 -24.05 8.81 -8.52
N ASP A 43 -23.96 7.64 -7.88
CA ASP A 43 -23.06 6.56 -8.30
C ASP A 43 -23.57 5.80 -9.53
N ASP A 44 -24.90 5.68 -9.71
CA ASP A 44 -25.49 5.17 -10.95
C ASP A 44 -25.31 6.17 -12.11
N PHE A 45 -25.52 7.47 -11.85
CA PHE A 45 -25.26 8.53 -12.82
C PHE A 45 -23.78 8.62 -13.20
N ALA A 46 -22.84 8.51 -12.26
CA ALA A 46 -21.42 8.55 -12.55
C ALA A 46 -20.98 7.39 -13.46
N ARG A 47 -21.57 6.20 -13.28
CA ARG A 47 -21.34 5.05 -14.16
C ARG A 47 -21.93 5.25 -15.55
N LEU A 48 -23.09 5.88 -15.65
CA LEU A 48 -23.75 6.16 -16.93
C LEU A 48 -23.00 7.25 -17.73
N VAL A 49 -22.59 8.33 -17.05
CA VAL A 49 -21.89 9.49 -17.64
C VAL A 49 -20.42 9.19 -17.94
N GLY A 50 -19.78 8.31 -17.16
CA GLY A 50 -18.41 7.86 -17.41
C GLY A 50 -18.27 6.90 -18.61
N SER A 51 -19.37 6.50 -19.24
CA SER A 51 -19.35 5.63 -20.42
C SER A 51 -19.11 6.43 -21.70
N TRP A 52 -18.19 5.94 -22.54
CA TRP A 52 -17.94 6.48 -23.88
C TRP A 52 -19.20 6.52 -24.76
N THR A 53 -20.15 5.60 -24.54
CA THR A 53 -21.41 5.54 -25.28
C THR A 53 -22.28 6.78 -25.03
N PHE A 54 -22.29 7.31 -23.80
CA PHE A 54 -23.07 8.51 -23.46
C PHE A 54 -22.55 9.75 -24.21
N VAL A 55 -21.23 9.92 -24.24
CA VAL A 55 -20.57 11.02 -24.97
C VAL A 55 -20.94 10.99 -26.45
N VAL A 56 -20.91 9.82 -27.08
CA VAL A 56 -21.27 9.67 -28.50
C VAL A 56 -22.74 10.03 -28.74
N ILE A 57 -23.66 9.57 -27.89
CA ILE A 57 -25.09 9.88 -28.01
C ILE A 57 -25.32 11.41 -27.91
N GLN A 58 -24.68 12.08 -26.94
CA GLN A 58 -24.83 13.52 -26.74
C GLN A 58 -24.33 14.33 -27.94
N VAL A 59 -23.19 13.92 -28.51
CA VAL A 59 -22.64 14.55 -29.72
C VAL A 59 -23.56 14.33 -30.92
N VAL A 60 -24.04 13.11 -31.13
CA VAL A 60 -24.97 12.79 -32.23
C VAL A 60 -26.28 13.57 -32.09
N LEU A 61 -26.84 13.66 -30.87
CA LEU A 61 -28.05 14.43 -30.60
C LEU A 61 -27.85 15.92 -30.91
N THR A 62 -26.73 16.49 -30.48
CA THR A 62 -26.37 17.89 -30.75
C THR A 62 -26.20 18.15 -32.24
N LEU A 63 -25.50 17.26 -32.96
CA LEU A 63 -25.31 17.36 -34.40
C LEU A 63 -26.62 17.15 -35.18
N ALA A 64 -27.50 16.25 -34.72
CA ALA A 64 -28.81 16.05 -35.30
C ALA A 64 -29.69 17.28 -35.13
N TRP A 65 -29.67 17.91 -33.95
CA TRP A 65 -30.37 19.18 -33.68
C TRP A 65 -29.85 20.31 -34.56
N LEU A 66 -28.53 20.44 -34.67
CA LEU A 66 -27.87 21.41 -35.54
C LEU A 66 -28.23 21.18 -37.00
N GLY A 67 -28.20 19.94 -37.48
CA GLY A 67 -28.56 19.57 -38.85
C GLY A 67 -30.04 19.83 -39.17
N LEU A 68 -30.96 19.45 -38.27
CA LEU A 68 -32.40 19.72 -38.42
C LEU A 68 -32.70 21.21 -38.57
N ASN A 69 -32.01 22.07 -37.79
CA ASN A 69 -32.15 23.52 -37.89
C ASN A 69 -31.41 24.11 -39.11
N ALA A 70 -30.21 23.63 -39.43
CA ALA A 70 -29.40 24.15 -40.54
C ALA A 70 -29.99 23.83 -41.93
N LEU A 71 -30.65 22.67 -42.08
CA LEU A 71 -31.35 22.33 -43.33
C LEU A 71 -32.72 23.01 -43.46
N SER A 72 -33.13 23.86 -42.50
CA SER A 72 -34.43 24.54 -42.48
C SER A 72 -35.62 23.58 -42.71
N LEU A 73 -35.49 22.32 -42.26
CA LEU A 73 -36.51 21.27 -42.45
C LEU A 73 -37.78 21.55 -41.61
N VAL A 74 -37.64 22.33 -40.54
CA VAL A 74 -38.73 22.82 -39.69
C VAL A 74 -38.54 24.33 -39.58
N ASN A 75 -39.52 25.12 -40.06
CA ASN A 75 -39.59 26.59 -40.02
C ASN A 75 -38.66 27.23 -38.97
N HIS A 76 -37.49 27.77 -39.41
CA HIS A 76 -36.52 28.61 -38.67
C HIS A 76 -36.83 28.88 -37.18
N TRP A 77 -36.86 27.83 -36.36
CA TRP A 77 -37.25 27.95 -34.95
C TRP A 77 -36.09 28.44 -34.08
N ASP A 78 -34.85 28.21 -34.54
CA ASP A 78 -33.62 28.75 -33.97
C ASP A 78 -32.70 29.24 -35.11
N GLY A 79 -32.87 30.50 -35.52
CA GLY A 79 -32.05 31.14 -36.54
C GLY A 79 -30.63 31.44 -36.03
N TYR A 80 -29.64 31.46 -36.93
CA TYR A 80 -28.25 31.80 -36.56
C TYR A 80 -28.20 33.19 -35.90
N PRO A 81 -27.61 33.36 -34.70
CA PRO A 81 -26.79 32.43 -33.93
C PRO A 81 -27.62 31.68 -32.86
N PHE A 82 -27.84 30.37 -33.04
CA PHE A 82 -28.71 29.48 -32.24
C PHE A 82 -28.85 29.84 -30.74
N GLN A 83 -29.81 30.71 -30.41
CA GLN A 83 -29.92 31.33 -29.08
C GLN A 83 -30.49 30.33 -28.07
N LEU A 84 -31.39 29.45 -28.51
CA LEU A 84 -32.01 28.44 -27.66
C LEU A 84 -31.04 27.29 -27.37
N LEU A 85 -30.31 26.82 -28.38
CA LEU A 85 -29.27 25.80 -28.21
C LEU A 85 -28.21 26.28 -27.21
N ASN A 86 -27.77 27.53 -27.34
CA ASN A 86 -26.78 28.11 -26.44
C ASN A 86 -27.29 28.19 -24.99
N LEU A 87 -28.57 28.56 -24.79
CA LEU A 87 -29.20 28.57 -23.47
C LEU A 87 -29.20 27.18 -22.83
N VAL A 88 -29.66 26.15 -23.57
CA VAL A 88 -29.73 24.77 -23.08
C VAL A 88 -28.34 24.25 -22.73
N MET A 89 -27.34 24.47 -23.60
CA MET A 89 -25.96 24.04 -23.38
C MET A 89 -25.34 24.72 -22.15
N SER A 90 -25.63 26.01 -21.93
CA SER A 90 -25.13 26.72 -20.75
C SER A 90 -25.70 26.16 -19.45
N LEU A 91 -26.99 25.81 -19.44
CA LEU A 91 -27.65 25.18 -18.30
C LEU A 91 -27.08 23.77 -18.06
N GLU A 92 -26.89 23.00 -19.13
CA GLU A 92 -26.30 21.66 -19.06
C GLU A 92 -24.88 21.72 -18.46
N ALA A 93 -24.04 22.66 -18.92
CA ALA A 93 -22.71 22.87 -18.39
C ALA A 93 -22.71 23.23 -16.89
N ALA A 94 -23.64 24.08 -16.44
CA ALA A 94 -23.77 24.44 -15.03
C ALA A 94 -24.17 23.23 -14.16
N LEU A 95 -25.03 22.34 -14.67
CA LEU A 95 -25.38 21.08 -14.02
C LEU A 95 -24.17 20.15 -13.96
N TRP A 96 -23.42 20.02 -15.06
CA TRP A 96 -22.20 19.22 -15.11
C TRP A 96 -21.15 19.69 -14.11
N ILE A 97 -20.91 21.00 -14.00
CA ILE A 97 -19.98 21.58 -13.02
C ILE A 97 -20.41 21.21 -11.59
N SER A 98 -21.69 21.35 -11.27
CA SER A 98 -22.21 21.04 -9.93
C SER A 98 -22.00 19.57 -9.56
N ILE A 99 -22.30 18.66 -10.50
CA ILE A 99 -22.09 17.22 -10.33
C ILE A 99 -20.59 16.90 -10.20
N ALA A 100 -19.76 17.53 -11.02
CA ALA A 100 -18.31 17.35 -10.98
C ALA A 100 -17.72 17.82 -9.64
N LEU A 101 -18.16 18.97 -9.12
CA LEU A 101 -17.75 19.47 -7.79
C LEU A 101 -18.16 18.51 -6.67
N MET A 102 -19.37 17.94 -6.74
CA MET A 102 -19.80 16.92 -5.78
C MET A 102 -18.98 15.63 -5.90
N ALA A 103 -18.57 15.24 -7.11
CA ALA A 103 -17.67 14.12 -7.32
C ALA A 103 -16.25 14.39 -6.79
N LEU A 104 -15.72 15.60 -7.00
CA LEU A 104 -14.42 16.03 -6.50
C LEU A 104 -14.37 16.07 -4.97
N ASN A 105 -15.39 16.63 -4.31
CA ASN A 105 -15.48 16.59 -2.85
C ASN A 105 -15.47 15.14 -2.33
N ARG A 106 -16.20 14.23 -2.99
CA ARG A 106 -16.24 12.82 -2.60
C ARG A 106 -14.89 12.11 -2.77
N LEU A 107 -14.13 12.47 -3.81
CA LEU A 107 -12.78 11.95 -4.02
C LEU A 107 -11.81 12.49 -2.95
N ALA A 108 -11.88 13.79 -2.65
CA ALA A 108 -11.04 14.42 -1.63
C ALA A 108 -11.28 13.83 -0.22
N ASP A 109 -12.52 13.55 0.14
CA ASP A 109 -12.86 12.90 1.41
C ASP A 109 -12.27 11.49 1.50
N ARG A 110 -12.38 10.70 0.40
CA ARG A 110 -11.79 9.35 0.32
C ARG A 110 -10.26 9.40 0.38
N ASP A 111 -9.65 10.34 -0.32
CA ASP A 111 -8.19 10.49 -0.35
C ASP A 111 -7.66 10.94 1.02
N ARG A 112 -8.38 11.79 1.75
CA ARG A 112 -8.03 12.14 3.13
C ARG A 112 -8.05 10.94 4.07
N LEU A 113 -9.06 10.09 3.98
CA LEU A 113 -9.16 8.87 4.80
C LEU A 113 -8.04 7.88 4.47
N ARG A 114 -7.73 7.69 3.18
CA ARG A 114 -6.60 6.87 2.74
C ARG A 114 -5.27 7.41 3.28
N ALA A 115 -5.03 8.71 3.16
CA ALA A 115 -3.81 9.32 3.67
C ALA A 115 -3.65 9.16 5.19
N GLN A 116 -4.74 9.22 5.97
CA GLN A 116 -4.68 8.96 7.41
C GLN A 116 -4.33 7.51 7.72
N HIS A 117 -4.94 6.56 7.01
CA HIS A 117 -4.65 5.14 7.19
C HIS A 117 -3.20 4.80 6.77
N ASP A 118 -2.75 5.32 5.63
CA ASP A 118 -1.39 5.12 5.14
C ASP A 118 -0.37 5.69 6.14
N TYR A 119 -0.65 6.86 6.72
CA TYR A 119 0.17 7.43 7.79
C TYR A 119 0.25 6.53 9.04
N GLU A 120 -0.87 5.96 9.49
CA GLU A 120 -0.87 5.04 10.64
C GLU A 120 -0.07 3.76 10.35
N VAL A 121 -0.19 3.22 9.15
CA VAL A 121 0.59 2.04 8.71
C VAL A 121 2.07 2.36 8.63
N ASP A 122 2.44 3.53 8.10
CA ASP A 122 3.83 3.96 7.99
C ASP A 122 4.47 4.12 9.38
N VAL A 123 3.79 4.77 10.33
CA VAL A 123 4.28 4.91 11.72
C VAL A 123 4.48 3.54 12.37
N LYS A 124 3.52 2.62 12.19
CA LYS A 124 3.64 1.26 12.73
C LYS A 124 4.81 0.51 12.09
N THR A 125 5.00 0.67 10.79
CA THR A 125 6.11 0.06 10.06
C THR A 125 7.45 0.61 10.55
N GLU A 126 7.54 1.91 10.84
CA GLU A 126 8.72 2.53 11.43
C GLU A 126 9.02 1.95 12.82
N GLU A 127 8.01 1.74 13.66
CA GLU A 127 8.17 1.14 14.99
C GLU A 127 8.64 -0.33 14.91
N GLU A 128 8.06 -1.12 14.01
CA GLU A 128 8.47 -2.51 13.76
C GLU A 128 9.92 -2.56 13.23
N MET A 129 10.28 -1.68 12.30
CA MET A 129 11.65 -1.55 11.79
C MET A 129 12.64 -1.19 12.88
N ARG A 130 12.28 -0.26 13.77
CA ARG A 130 13.11 0.12 14.93
C ARG A 130 13.32 -1.05 15.88
N THR A 131 12.26 -1.81 16.15
CA THR A 131 12.32 -3.02 16.98
C THR A 131 13.26 -4.06 16.37
N LEU A 132 13.19 -4.27 15.05
CA LEU A 132 14.10 -5.16 14.33
C LEU A 132 15.55 -4.68 14.40
N MET A 133 15.80 -3.38 14.23
CA MET A 133 17.14 -2.81 14.37
C MET A 133 17.72 -3.04 15.76
N THR A 134 16.95 -2.76 16.81
CA THR A 134 17.40 -3.03 18.20
C THR A 134 17.69 -4.51 18.42
N HIS A 135 16.89 -5.41 17.84
CA HIS A 135 17.16 -6.84 17.95
C HIS A 135 18.48 -7.24 17.25
N LEU A 136 18.77 -6.65 16.08
CA LEU A 136 20.03 -6.87 15.36
C LEU A 136 21.23 -6.33 16.14
N GLU A 137 21.13 -5.12 16.71
CA GLU A 137 22.18 -4.55 17.57
C GLU A 137 22.50 -5.47 18.77
N VAL A 138 21.47 -6.00 19.42
CA VAL A 138 21.64 -6.95 20.52
C VAL A 138 22.27 -8.26 20.04
N GLN A 139 21.91 -8.76 18.85
CA GLN A 139 22.54 -9.95 18.28
C GLN A 139 24.03 -9.72 17.98
N ASP A 140 24.40 -8.56 17.45
CA ASP A 140 25.79 -8.19 17.18
C ASP A 140 26.62 -8.14 18.47
N ASP A 141 26.07 -7.56 19.55
CA ASP A 141 26.72 -7.54 20.86
C ASP A 141 26.97 -8.96 21.41
N VAL A 142 25.98 -9.86 21.29
CA VAL A 142 26.11 -11.26 21.71
C VAL A 142 27.16 -11.97 20.86
N LEU A 143 27.18 -11.76 19.55
CA LEU A 143 28.18 -12.35 18.64
C LEU A 143 29.59 -11.90 19.02
N LEU A 144 29.80 -10.61 19.28
CA LEU A 144 31.07 -10.08 19.75
C LEU A 144 31.49 -10.67 21.09
N GLN A 145 30.54 -10.86 22.02
CA GLN A 145 30.83 -11.49 23.30
C GLN A 145 31.26 -12.95 23.16
N VAL A 146 30.63 -13.71 22.26
CA VAL A 146 31.01 -15.10 21.93
C VAL A 146 32.41 -15.13 21.31
N LEU A 147 32.70 -14.25 20.34
CA LEU A 147 34.03 -14.15 19.74
C LEU A 147 35.11 -13.84 20.79
N HIS A 148 34.86 -12.90 21.70
CA HIS A 148 35.78 -12.60 22.80
C HIS A 148 35.97 -13.78 23.77
N ARG A 149 34.93 -14.59 24.04
CA ARG A 149 35.08 -15.80 24.84
C ARG A 149 35.93 -16.85 24.14
N LEU A 150 35.71 -17.08 22.84
CA LEU A 150 36.49 -18.02 22.05
C LEU A 150 37.97 -17.63 22.03
N ASP A 151 38.28 -16.36 21.81
CA ASP A 151 39.66 -15.86 21.83
C ASP A 151 40.32 -16.00 23.22
N ARG A 152 39.57 -15.77 24.30
CA ARG A 152 40.07 -16.02 25.66
C ARG A 152 40.37 -17.50 25.89
N ILE A 153 39.47 -18.39 25.47
CA ILE A 153 39.66 -19.85 25.58
C ILE A 153 40.89 -20.29 24.79
N ASP A 154 41.08 -19.81 23.55
CA ASP A 154 42.27 -20.13 22.74
C ASP A 154 43.56 -19.67 23.44
N ARG A 155 43.57 -18.45 23.98
CA ARG A 155 44.72 -17.92 24.74
C ARG A 155 45.03 -18.76 25.98
N ASP A 156 44.02 -19.21 26.71
CA ASP A 156 44.20 -20.06 27.89
C ASP A 156 44.66 -21.47 27.52
N LEU A 157 44.13 -22.08 26.47
CA LEU A 157 44.61 -23.36 25.92
C LEU A 157 46.08 -23.28 25.52
N ARG A 158 46.50 -22.21 24.81
CA ARG A 158 47.91 -21.98 24.46
C ARG A 158 48.80 -21.80 25.70
N ARG A 159 48.31 -21.18 26.77
CA ARG A 159 49.03 -21.06 28.04
C ARG A 159 49.17 -22.41 28.74
N MET A 160 48.11 -23.22 28.74
CA MET A 160 48.13 -24.57 29.30
C MET A 160 49.07 -25.49 28.52
N ALA A 161 49.03 -25.45 27.19
CA ALA A 161 49.95 -26.20 26.32
C ALA A 161 51.42 -25.86 26.61
N ARG A 162 51.74 -24.56 26.76
CA ARG A 162 53.09 -24.11 27.18
C ARG A 162 53.48 -24.56 28.58
N ARG A 163 52.54 -24.60 29.53
CA ARG A 163 52.79 -25.08 30.90
C ARG A 163 52.93 -26.60 30.98
N MET A 164 52.30 -27.34 30.09
CA MET A 164 52.38 -28.80 30.01
C MET A 164 53.56 -29.31 29.17
N GLY A 165 54.40 -28.42 28.61
CA GLY A 165 55.66 -28.82 27.98
C GLY A 165 55.51 -29.71 26.76
N ILE A 166 54.45 -29.55 25.96
CA ILE A 166 54.32 -30.26 24.69
C ILE A 166 54.95 -29.39 23.58
N GLY A 167 56.26 -29.56 23.40
CA GLY A 167 57.15 -28.90 22.41
C GLY A 167 57.94 -27.75 23.06
N GLU A 168 59.21 -27.91 23.46
CA GLU A 168 60.36 -28.30 22.63
C GLU A 168 61.39 -29.18 23.39
N ASP A 169 61.08 -30.43 23.70
CA ASP A 169 62.07 -31.39 24.22
C ASP A 169 62.26 -32.52 23.19
N GLY A 170 62.79 -32.19 22.00
CA GLY A 170 62.79 -33.18 20.92
C GLY A 170 63.58 -32.89 19.65
N GLU A 171 64.59 -32.01 19.64
CA GLU A 171 65.57 -32.02 18.54
C GLU A 171 66.93 -31.48 19.01
N GLY A 172 67.96 -32.35 19.00
CA GLY A 172 69.35 -31.88 18.84
C GLY A 172 70.28 -31.87 20.06
N THR A 173 70.09 -32.70 21.09
CA THR A 173 71.21 -33.08 21.98
C THR A 173 71.43 -34.59 21.90
N ARG A 174 72.17 -35.05 20.89
CA ARG A 174 72.98 -36.28 20.92
C ARG A 174 73.79 -36.46 19.63
N ALA A 175 75.03 -36.90 19.83
CA ALA A 175 76.14 -37.14 18.89
C ALA A 175 76.82 -35.84 18.42
N GLY A 176 78.11 -35.63 18.61
CA GLY A 176 79.22 -36.56 18.81
C GLY A 176 80.40 -35.96 18.05
#